data_AF-M7YML9-F1
#
_entry.id   AF-M7YML9-F1
#
_cell.length_a   1.000
_cell.length_b   1.000
_cell.length_c   1.000
_cell.angle_alpha   90.00
_cell.angle_beta   90.00
_cell.angle_gamma   90.00
#
_symmetry.space_group_name_H-M   'P 1'
#
loop_
_entity.id
_entity.type
_entity.pdbx_description
1 polymer ?
#
loop_
_entity_poly.entity_id
_entity_poly.type
_entity_poly.pdbx_seq_one_letter_code
_entity_poly.pdbx_strand_id
1 'polypeptide(L)'
;MADGAMAVRAWWTGETVAVVTGANRGIGHALAARLAEQGLSVVNNAGVSFNEIDTNSVEHAETVLKTNFYGAKMLIEALLPLFRRSSGTSRILNLSSQLGLLNKVRDPSLRSMLLDEGRLTEQQVEAMASRFLAQGTGRKRPRYSCPDLNDDAVEELIDRCDVITSASMAGYC
;
A
#
# COMPACT_ATOMS: atom_id res chain seq x y z
N MET A 1 19.23 4.24 -39.08
CA MET A 1 18.30 4.83 -38.11
C MET A 1 18.12 3.79 -37.03
N ALA A 2 18.74 4.02 -35.86
CA ALA A 2 18.62 3.12 -34.72
C ALA A 2 17.41 3.57 -33.90
N ASP A 3 16.55 2.60 -33.58
CA ASP A 3 15.32 2.78 -32.82
C ASP A 3 15.65 3.23 -31.40
N GLY A 4 15.18 4.42 -31.03
CA GLY A 4 15.55 5.16 -29.82
C GLY A 4 14.56 4.96 -28.67
N ALA A 5 14.03 3.75 -28.50
CA ALA A 5 13.29 3.41 -27.29
C ALA A 5 14.28 3.27 -26.13
N MET A 6 14.32 4.27 -25.25
CA MET A 6 15.00 4.21 -23.96
C MET A 6 14.46 3.01 -23.18
N ALA A 7 15.16 1.88 -23.22
CA ALA A 7 14.89 0.76 -22.32
C ALA A 7 15.06 1.29 -20.88
N VAL A 8 13.94 1.44 -20.18
CA VAL A 8 13.94 1.75 -18.74
C VAL A 8 14.75 0.62 -18.10
N ARG A 9 15.90 0.96 -17.50
CA ARG A 9 16.69 -0.03 -16.77
C ARG A 9 15.85 -0.50 -15.59
N ALA A 10 15.61 -1.80 -15.50
CA ALA A 10 14.98 -2.42 -14.34
C ALA A 10 15.64 -1.90 -13.06
N TRP A 11 14.84 -1.39 -12.13
CA TRP A 11 15.34 -0.83 -10.86
C TRP A 11 15.80 -1.93 -9.89
N TRP A 12 15.58 -3.20 -10.24
CA TRP A 12 15.86 -4.37 -9.43
C TRP A 12 16.96 -5.27 -10.02
N THR A 13 17.45 -6.16 -9.17
CA THR A 13 18.39 -7.25 -9.46
C THR A 13 17.87 -8.53 -8.83
N GLY A 14 18.49 -9.68 -9.12
CA GLY A 14 18.15 -10.96 -8.45
C GLY A 14 18.40 -10.96 -6.94
N GLU A 15 19.14 -9.98 -6.41
CA GLU A 15 19.36 -9.79 -4.96
C GLU A 15 18.30 -8.87 -4.33
N THR A 16 17.37 -8.34 -5.13
CA THR A 16 16.38 -7.38 -4.65
C THR A 16 15.30 -8.08 -3.83
N VAL A 17 15.02 -7.51 -2.66
CA VAL A 17 13.91 -7.95 -1.79
C VAL A 17 12.78 -6.94 -1.87
N ALA A 18 11.57 -7.43 -2.17
CA ALA A 18 10.35 -6.62 -2.22
C ALA A 18 9.34 -7.09 -1.15
N VAL A 19 8.88 -6.18 -0.30
CA VAL A 19 7.74 -6.44 0.60
C VAL A 19 6.48 -5.92 -0.06
N VAL A 20 5.47 -6.76 -0.25
CA VAL A 20 4.17 -6.38 -0.83
C VAL A 20 3.09 -6.54 0.22
N THR A 21 2.46 -5.46 0.66
CA THR A 21 1.32 -5.52 1.61
C THR A 21 0.00 -5.78 0.88
N GLY A 22 -1.01 -6.34 1.55
CA GLY A 22 -2.29 -6.65 0.90
C GLY A 22 -2.23 -7.74 -0.18
N ALA A 23 -1.25 -8.66 -0.11
CA ALA A 23 -0.92 -9.57 -1.20
C ALA A 23 -1.51 -11.00 -1.07
N ASN A 24 -2.51 -11.17 -0.20
CA ASN A 24 -3.23 -12.44 -0.02
C ASN A 24 -4.20 -12.80 -1.15
N ARG A 25 -4.60 -11.84 -2.01
CA ARG A 25 -5.46 -12.06 -3.20
C ARG A 25 -5.39 -10.89 -4.16
N GLY A 26 -6.02 -11.05 -5.33
CA GLY A 26 -6.23 -9.97 -6.30
C GLY A 26 -4.92 -9.31 -6.73
N ILE A 27 -4.93 -7.98 -6.80
CA ILE A 27 -3.82 -7.17 -7.34
C ILE A 27 -2.53 -7.40 -6.56
N GLY A 28 -2.57 -7.42 -5.23
CA GLY A 28 -1.35 -7.62 -4.45
C GLY A 28 -0.75 -9.01 -4.64
N HIS A 29 -1.59 -10.02 -4.84
CA HIS A 29 -1.12 -11.36 -5.18
C HIS A 29 -0.50 -11.41 -6.58
N ALA A 30 -1.16 -10.82 -7.58
CA ALA A 30 -0.66 -10.75 -8.95
C ALA A 30 0.70 -10.01 -9.01
N LEU A 31 0.81 -8.88 -8.31
CA LEU A 31 2.04 -8.11 -8.18
C LEU A 31 3.16 -8.94 -7.54
N ALA A 32 2.86 -9.62 -6.43
CA ALA A 32 3.84 -10.48 -5.76
C ALA A 32 4.30 -11.64 -6.65
N ALA A 33 3.38 -12.27 -7.38
CA ALA A 33 3.72 -13.34 -8.33
C ALA A 33 4.60 -12.82 -9.47
N ARG A 34 4.25 -11.67 -10.05
CA ARG A 34 4.99 -11.08 -11.17
C ARG A 34 6.42 -10.68 -10.79
N LEU A 35 6.59 -10.07 -9.61
CA LEU A 35 7.93 -9.75 -9.08
C LEU A 35 8.77 -11.02 -8.85
N ALA A 36 8.15 -12.10 -8.37
CA ALA A 36 8.84 -13.38 -8.20
C ALA A 36 9.27 -13.99 -9.55
N GLU A 37 8.43 -13.92 -10.58
CA GLU A 37 8.77 -14.35 -11.95
C GLU A 37 9.94 -13.58 -12.54
N GLN A 38 10.07 -12.30 -12.19
CA GLN A 38 11.18 -11.44 -12.60
C GLN A 38 12.45 -11.66 -11.75
N GLY A 39 12.44 -12.61 -10.81
CA GLY A 39 13.60 -13.05 -10.05
C GLY A 39 13.85 -12.33 -8.73
N LEU A 40 12.88 -11.55 -8.23
CA LEU A 40 12.99 -10.89 -6.91
C LEU A 40 12.63 -11.85 -5.77
N SER A 41 13.22 -11.63 -4.61
CA SER A 41 12.74 -12.22 -3.35
C SER A 41 11.54 -11.43 -2.83
N VAL A 42 10.37 -12.06 -2.72
CA VAL A 42 9.13 -11.36 -2.34
C VAL A 42 8.64 -11.78 -0.96
N VAL A 43 8.39 -10.78 -0.10
CA VAL A 43 7.70 -10.95 1.19
C VAL A 43 6.23 -10.54 1.02
N ASN A 44 5.34 -11.52 1.04
CA ASN A 44 3.91 -11.32 0.95
C ASN A 44 3.32 -11.00 2.34
N ASN A 45 2.89 -9.75 2.54
CA ASN A 45 2.18 -9.33 3.74
C ASN A 45 0.66 -9.28 3.49
N ALA A 46 -0.11 -9.82 4.44
CA ALA A 46 -1.55 -9.91 4.34
C ALA A 46 -2.25 -8.54 4.38
N GLY A 47 -3.44 -8.47 3.79
CA GLY A 47 -4.40 -7.39 3.99
C GLY A 47 -5.84 -7.88 3.90
N VAL A 48 -6.76 -7.21 4.58
CA VAL A 48 -8.17 -7.60 4.64
C VAL A 48 -9.08 -6.41 4.34
N SER A 49 -10.21 -6.72 3.69
CA SER A 49 -11.34 -5.82 3.53
C SER A 49 -12.60 -6.68 3.62
N PHE A 50 -13.49 -6.31 4.54
CA PHE A 50 -14.75 -7.02 4.77
C PHE A 50 -15.96 -6.27 4.20
N ASN A 51 -15.71 -5.10 3.63
CA ASN A 51 -16.72 -4.32 2.95
C ASN A 51 -16.99 -4.95 1.58
N GLU A 52 -18.26 -5.21 1.30
CA GLU A 52 -18.74 -5.46 -0.06
C GLU A 52 -18.58 -4.18 -0.90
N ILE A 53 -18.62 -4.33 -2.22
CA ILE A 53 -18.41 -3.22 -3.17
C ILE A 53 -19.33 -2.01 -2.87
N ASP A 54 -20.52 -2.28 -2.29
CA ASP A 54 -21.53 -1.27 -1.99
C ASP A 54 -21.70 -0.94 -0.50
N THR A 55 -20.87 -1.54 0.37
CA THR A 55 -20.97 -1.33 1.81
C THR A 55 -19.70 -0.68 2.36
N ASN A 56 -19.88 0.13 3.40
CA ASN A 56 -18.74 0.68 4.13
C ASN A 56 -19.09 0.60 5.61
N SER A 57 -18.92 -0.61 6.13
CA SER A 57 -19.13 -0.97 7.52
C SER A 57 -17.83 -0.76 8.30
N VAL A 58 -17.99 -0.39 9.57
CA VAL A 58 -16.91 -0.33 10.55
C VAL A 58 -16.94 -1.53 11.50
N GLU A 59 -17.84 -2.49 11.27
CA GLU A 59 -18.00 -3.69 12.10
C GLU A 59 -16.68 -4.44 12.29
N HIS A 60 -15.88 -4.55 11.23
CA HIS A 60 -14.57 -5.20 11.25
C HIS A 60 -13.41 -4.21 11.26
N ALA A 61 -13.65 -2.94 11.62
CA ALA A 61 -12.64 -1.88 11.60
C ALA A 61 -11.40 -2.24 12.44
N GLU A 62 -11.60 -2.88 13.59
CA GLU A 62 -10.49 -3.34 14.44
C GLU A 62 -9.61 -4.37 13.74
N THR A 63 -10.21 -5.40 13.13
CA THR A 63 -9.49 -6.41 12.37
C THR A 63 -8.75 -5.80 11.19
N VAL A 64 -9.41 -4.93 10.43
CA VAL A 64 -8.80 -4.22 9.28
C VAL A 64 -7.60 -3.39 9.73
N LEU A 65 -7.72 -2.65 10.83
CA LEU A 65 -6.64 -1.80 11.33
C LEU A 65 -5.47 -2.63 11.90
N LYS A 66 -5.78 -3.69 12.66
CA LYS A 66 -4.78 -4.63 13.18
C LYS A 66 -3.98 -5.29 12.07
N THR A 67 -4.62 -5.71 10.98
CA THR A 67 -3.92 -6.37 9.87
C THR A 67 -3.23 -5.37 8.93
N ASN A 68 -3.97 -4.38 8.41
CA ASN A 68 -3.48 -3.57 7.29
C ASN A 68 -2.56 -2.43 7.74
N PHE A 69 -2.71 -1.94 8.97
CA PHE A 69 -1.88 -0.86 9.50
C PHE A 69 -0.85 -1.39 10.50
N TYR A 70 -1.29 -1.92 11.64
CA TYR A 70 -0.37 -2.37 12.69
C TYR A 70 0.48 -3.58 12.26
N GLY A 71 -0.12 -4.56 11.59
CA GLY A 71 0.59 -5.73 11.07
C GLY A 71 1.69 -5.35 10.07
N ALA A 72 1.35 -4.51 9.09
CA ALA A 72 2.32 -3.98 8.13
C ALA A 72 3.43 -3.17 8.81
N LYS A 73 3.09 -2.29 9.76
CA LYS A 73 4.04 -1.51 10.54
C LYS A 73 5.03 -2.41 11.29
N MET A 74 4.54 -3.36 12.07
CA MET A 74 5.37 -4.28 12.86
C MET A 74 6.31 -5.10 11.97
N LEU A 75 5.81 -5.59 10.82
CA LEU A 75 6.64 -6.32 9.86
C LEU A 75 7.76 -5.44 9.31
N ILE A 76 7.42 -4.23 8.86
CA ILE A 76 8.38 -3.29 8.29
C ILE A 76 9.44 -2.91 9.34
N GLU A 77 9.03 -2.63 10.58
CA GLU A 77 9.94 -2.31 11.69
C GLU A 77 10.89 -3.47 12.01
N ALA A 78 10.39 -4.71 11.98
CA ALA A 78 11.20 -5.90 12.20
C ALA A 78 12.22 -6.15 11.07
N LEU A 79 11.84 -5.84 9.81
CA LEU A 79 12.70 -6.00 8.64
C LEU A 79 13.67 -4.83 8.43
N LEU A 80 13.36 -3.65 8.95
CA LEU A 80 14.13 -2.42 8.70
C LEU A 80 15.62 -2.54 9.06
N PRO A 81 16.02 -3.16 10.20
CA PRO A 81 17.43 -3.38 10.50
C PRO A 81 18.12 -4.29 9.49
N LEU A 82 17.43 -5.28 8.93
CA LEU A 82 17.97 -6.18 7.91
C LEU A 82 18.15 -5.45 6.59
N PHE A 83 17.14 -4.70 6.14
CA PHE A 83 17.21 -3.91 4.91
C PHE A 83 18.33 -2.87 4.94
N ARG A 84 18.56 -2.22 6.09
CA ARG A 84 19.67 -1.28 6.27
C ARG A 84 21.06 -1.91 6.20
N ARG A 85 21.19 -3.22 6.45
CA ARG A 85 22.46 -3.94 6.41
C ARG A 85 22.68 -4.71 5.11
N SER A 86 21.63 -4.91 4.32
CA SER A 86 21.72 -5.64 3.06
C SER A 86 22.58 -4.88 2.06
N SER A 87 23.42 -5.61 1.31
CA SER A 87 24.14 -5.08 0.16
C SER A 87 23.25 -4.93 -1.08
N GLY A 88 22.11 -5.62 -1.10
CA GLY A 88 21.13 -5.59 -2.18
C GLY A 88 20.02 -4.54 -1.99
N THR A 89 19.37 -4.17 -3.08
CA THR A 89 18.23 -3.24 -3.06
C THR A 89 17.06 -3.83 -2.27
N SER A 90 16.52 -3.08 -1.32
CA SER A 90 15.28 -3.43 -0.61
C SER A 90 14.17 -2.42 -0.96
N ARG A 91 12.95 -2.91 -1.20
CA ARG A 91 11.76 -2.08 -1.48
C ARG A 91 10.55 -2.52 -0.67
N ILE A 92 9.74 -1.55 -0.27
CA ILE A 92 8.45 -1.77 0.37
C ILE A 92 7.36 -1.17 -0.53
N LEU A 93 6.44 -2.03 -0.97
CA LEU A 93 5.28 -1.69 -1.77
C LEU A 93 4.06 -1.78 -0.86
N ASN A 94 3.58 -0.62 -0.42
CA ASN A 94 2.44 -0.55 0.48
C ASN A 94 1.14 -0.39 -0.32
N LEU A 95 0.35 -1.45 -0.45
CA LEU A 95 -0.89 -1.39 -1.21
C LEU A 95 -2.00 -0.74 -0.40
N SER A 96 -2.55 0.34 -0.96
CA SER A 96 -3.59 1.15 -0.33
C SER A 96 -4.82 1.27 -1.25
N SER A 97 -5.96 1.66 -0.68
CA SER A 97 -7.18 1.92 -1.46
C SER A 97 -7.36 3.42 -1.74
N GLN A 98 -8.25 3.77 -2.66
CA GLN A 98 -8.60 5.16 -2.95
C GLN A 98 -9.15 5.92 -1.73
N LEU A 99 -9.81 5.22 -0.81
CA LEU A 99 -10.31 5.82 0.42
C LEU A 99 -9.19 6.22 1.38
N GLY A 100 -7.95 5.77 1.14
CA GLY A 100 -6.76 6.19 1.85
C GLY A 100 -6.18 7.53 1.38
N LEU A 101 -6.71 8.13 0.30
CA LEU A 101 -6.23 9.43 -0.20
C LEU A 101 -6.54 10.56 0.78
N LEU A 102 -5.57 11.46 0.98
CA LEU A 102 -5.70 12.61 1.89
C LEU A 102 -6.85 13.56 1.50
N ASN A 103 -7.20 13.64 0.22
CA ASN A 103 -8.33 14.44 -0.25
C ASN A 103 -9.70 13.87 0.18
N LYS A 104 -9.77 12.62 0.66
CA LYS A 104 -10.98 11.99 1.22
C LYS A 104 -11.09 12.18 2.73
N VAL A 105 -10.05 12.73 3.39
CA VAL A 105 -10.09 13.09 4.82
C VAL A 105 -10.93 14.36 4.99
N ARG A 106 -12.08 14.22 5.65
CA ARG A 106 -13.05 15.31 5.82
C ARG A 106 -12.71 16.28 6.94
N ASP A 107 -12.07 15.79 7.99
CA ASP A 107 -11.68 16.62 9.14
C ASP A 107 -10.47 17.48 8.72
N PRO A 108 -10.62 18.82 8.65
CA PRO A 108 -9.56 19.70 8.20
C PRO A 108 -8.33 19.69 9.12
N SER A 109 -8.52 19.46 10.42
CA SER A 109 -7.42 19.40 11.38
C SER A 109 -6.59 18.14 11.20
N LEU A 110 -7.25 16.99 11.01
CA LEU A 110 -6.58 15.73 10.67
C LEU A 110 -5.88 15.82 9.32
N ARG A 111 -6.54 16.40 8.31
CA ARG A 111 -5.95 16.60 6.98
C ARG A 111 -4.72 17.50 7.05
N SER A 112 -4.77 18.61 7.79
CA SER A 112 -3.63 19.51 7.97
C SER A 112 -2.47 18.82 8.69
N MET A 113 -2.76 17.99 9.70
CA MET A 113 -1.73 17.21 10.40
C MET A 113 -1.05 16.21 9.45
N LEU A 114 -1.82 15.47 8.64
CA LEU A 114 -1.27 14.49 7.69
C LEU A 114 -0.47 15.12 6.53
N LEU A 115 -0.66 16.41 6.25
CA LEU A 115 0.06 17.14 5.20
C LEU A 115 1.33 17.85 5.71
N ASP A 116 1.52 17.99 7.03
CA ASP A 116 2.70 18.64 7.62
C ASP A 116 3.83 17.62 7.81
N GLU A 117 4.47 17.20 6.70
CA GLU A 117 5.53 16.17 6.69
C GLU A 117 6.69 16.47 7.66
N GLY A 118 7.00 17.76 7.89
CA GLY A 118 8.08 18.18 8.78
C GLY A 118 7.75 18.05 10.28
N ARG A 119 6.46 17.91 10.64
CA ARG A 119 6.00 17.77 12.03
C ARG A 119 5.19 16.51 12.28
N LEU A 120 4.84 15.76 11.25
CA LEU A 120 4.08 14.53 11.36
C LEU A 120 4.89 13.48 12.14
N THR A 121 4.34 12.99 13.24
CA THR A 121 4.96 11.96 14.06
C THR A 121 4.19 10.65 13.99
N GLU A 122 4.90 9.55 14.22
CA GLU A 122 4.31 8.22 14.36
C GLU A 122 3.19 8.21 15.41
N GLN A 123 3.43 8.84 16.56
CA GLN A 123 2.44 8.95 17.64
C GLN A 123 1.14 9.64 17.20
N GLN A 124 1.23 10.67 16.33
CA GLN A 124 0.03 11.34 15.79
C GLN A 124 -0.76 10.40 14.86
N VAL A 125 -0.08 9.63 14.03
CA VAL A 125 -0.70 8.64 13.12
C VAL A 125 -1.35 7.51 13.93
N GLU A 126 -0.68 7.00 14.96
CA GLU A 126 -1.23 5.97 15.85
C GLU A 126 -2.41 6.48 16.67
N ALA A 127 -2.34 7.73 17.15
CA ALA A 127 -3.46 8.37 17.85
C ALA A 127 -4.68 8.53 16.92
N MET A 128 -4.46 8.89 15.65
CA MET A 128 -5.54 8.93 14.65
C MET A 128 -6.16 7.54 14.45
N ALA A 129 -5.34 6.52 14.26
CA ALA A 129 -5.77 5.13 14.07
C ALA A 129 -6.60 4.64 15.28
N SER A 130 -6.16 4.95 16.50
CA SER A 130 -6.84 4.61 17.74
C SER A 130 -8.17 5.36 17.90
N ARG A 131 -8.21 6.65 17.55
CA ARG A 131 -9.43 7.46 17.56
C ARG A 131 -10.48 6.93 16.57
N PHE A 132 -10.05 6.40 15.43
CA PHE A 132 -10.97 5.79 14.46
C PHE A 132 -11.73 4.59 15.06
N LEU A 133 -11.04 3.73 15.81
CA LEU A 133 -11.67 2.60 16.50
C LEU A 133 -12.63 3.06 17.61
N ALA A 134 -12.24 4.07 18.37
CA ALA A 134 -13.05 4.60 19.48
C ALA A 134 -14.35 5.29 19.01
N GLN A 135 -14.39 5.80 17.77
CA GLN A 135 -15.50 6.62 17.29
C GLN A 135 -16.68 5.83 16.69
N GLY A 136 -16.64 4.49 16.62
CA GLY A 136 -17.77 3.61 16.25
C GLY A 136 -18.79 4.24 15.28
N THR A 137 -18.43 4.40 14.00
CA THR A 137 -19.21 5.28 13.10
C THR A 137 -20.21 4.54 12.20
N GLY A 138 -21.50 4.61 12.55
CA GLY A 138 -22.62 4.17 11.72
C GLY A 138 -22.97 5.13 10.57
N ARG A 139 -22.04 5.36 9.62
CA ARG A 139 -22.32 6.24 8.45
C ARG A 139 -21.93 5.58 7.13
N LYS A 140 -22.92 5.38 6.26
CA LYS A 140 -22.75 4.99 4.85
C LYS A 140 -21.94 6.05 4.10
N ARG A 141 -20.97 5.60 3.28
CA ARG A 141 -20.07 6.44 2.46
C ARG A 141 -20.31 6.20 0.96
N PRO A 142 -19.84 7.08 0.05
CA PRO A 142 -20.10 6.97 -1.39
C PRO A 142 -19.39 5.77 -2.04
N ARG A 143 -20.03 5.25 -3.10
CA ARG A 143 -19.72 4.06 -3.92
C ARG A 143 -18.39 4.14 -4.68
N TYR A 144 -17.67 3.02 -4.79
CA TYR A 144 -16.59 2.83 -5.78
C TYR A 144 -16.46 1.35 -6.15
N SER A 145 -16.39 1.04 -7.45
CA SER A 145 -16.05 -0.28 -7.99
C SER A 145 -14.66 -0.21 -8.62
N CYS A 146 -13.77 -1.15 -8.30
CA CYS A 146 -12.55 -1.32 -9.10
C CYS A 146 -12.74 -2.44 -10.12
N PRO A 147 -12.43 -2.20 -11.40
CA PRO A 147 -12.34 -3.25 -12.40
C PRO A 147 -11.10 -4.12 -12.17
N ASP A 148 -11.11 -5.32 -12.76
CA ASP A 148 -9.95 -6.20 -12.80
C ASP A 148 -8.78 -5.50 -13.53
N LEU A 149 -7.60 -5.48 -12.91
CA LEU A 149 -6.39 -4.97 -13.55
C LEU A 149 -5.89 -5.97 -14.60
N ASN A 150 -5.54 -5.48 -15.79
CA ASN A 150 -4.84 -6.27 -16.80
C ASN A 150 -3.32 -6.27 -16.54
N ASP A 151 -2.59 -7.13 -17.25
CA ASP A 151 -1.14 -7.29 -17.08
C ASP A 151 -0.38 -5.96 -17.27
N ASP A 152 -0.82 -5.11 -18.21
CA ASP A 152 -0.21 -3.79 -18.46
C ASP A 152 -0.31 -2.86 -17.22
N ALA A 153 -1.44 -2.89 -16.51
CA ALA A 153 -1.62 -2.10 -15.30
C ALA A 153 -0.75 -2.60 -14.13
N VAL A 154 -0.47 -3.90 -14.09
CA VAL A 154 0.45 -4.49 -13.10
C VAL A 154 1.89 -4.04 -13.40
N GLU A 155 2.30 -4.07 -14.66
CA GLU A 155 3.63 -3.60 -15.07
C GLU A 155 3.81 -2.09 -14.82
N GLU A 156 2.80 -1.25 -15.11
CA GLU A 156 2.87 0.18 -14.78
C GLU A 156 3.02 0.41 -13.26
N LEU A 157 2.34 -0.39 -12.43
CA LEU A 157 2.50 -0.32 -10.98
C LEU A 157 3.92 -0.71 -10.55
N ILE A 158 4.52 -1.73 -11.16
CA ILE A 158 5.91 -2.15 -10.91
C ILE A 158 6.89 -1.03 -11.29
N ASP A 159 6.68 -0.40 -12.45
CA ASP A 159 7.55 0.67 -12.96
C ASP A 159 7.45 1.97 -12.15
N ARG A 160 6.29 2.24 -11.54
CA ARG A 160 6.04 3.44 -10.71
C ARG A 160 6.46 3.26 -9.25
N CYS A 161 6.82 2.07 -8.81
CA CYS A 161 7.18 1.79 -7.43
C CYS A 161 8.64 2.15 -7.10
N ASP A 162 8.89 3.39 -6.64
CA ASP A 162 10.14 3.77 -5.97
C ASP A 162 10.10 3.52 -4.45
N VAL A 163 11.29 3.52 -3.82
CA VAL A 163 11.73 3.20 -2.42
C VAL A 163 10.63 2.99 -1.35
N ILE A 164 9.61 3.83 -1.27
CA ILE A 164 8.40 3.67 -0.45
C ILE A 164 7.22 4.24 -1.25
N THR A 165 6.63 3.45 -2.15
CA THR A 165 5.47 3.92 -2.93
C THR A 165 4.22 3.25 -2.41
N SER A 166 3.27 4.07 -1.94
CA SER A 166 1.89 3.63 -1.82
C SER A 166 1.27 3.59 -3.22
N ALA A 167 1.09 2.40 -3.78
CA ALA A 167 0.23 2.27 -4.95
C ALA A 167 -1.21 2.57 -4.49
N SER A 168 -1.78 3.65 -5.01
CA SER A 168 -3.20 3.96 -4.87
C SER A 168 -3.87 3.66 -6.20
N MET A 169 -4.98 2.94 -6.15
CA MET A 169 -5.82 2.59 -7.31
C MET A 169 -6.52 3.80 -7.98
N ALA A 170 -6.10 5.03 -7.70
CA ALA A 170 -6.76 6.27 -8.11
C ALA A 170 -6.70 6.55 -9.63
N GLY A 171 -5.99 5.73 -10.41
CA GLY A 171 -5.89 5.85 -11.87
C GLY A 171 -6.58 4.73 -12.66
N TYR A 172 -7.02 3.66 -11.97
CA TYR A 172 -7.66 2.49 -12.60
C TYR A 172 -9.15 2.36 -12.23
N CYS A 173 -9.62 3.27 -11.38
CA CYS A 173 -10.98 3.47 -10.90
C CYS A 173 -11.08 4.98 -10.52
#